data_AF-A0A9Q1FTN4-F1
#
_entry.id   AF-A0A9Q1FTN4-F1
#
_cell.length_a   1.000
_cell.length_b   1.000
_cell.length_c   1.000
_cell.angle_alpha   90.00
_cell.angle_beta   90.00
_cell.angle_gamma   90.00
#
_symmetry.space_group_name_H-M   'P 1'
#
loop_
_entity.id
_entity.type
_entity.pdbx_description
1 polymer ?
#
loop_
_entity_poly.entity_id
_entity_poly.type
_entity_poly.pdbx_seq_one_letter_code
_entity_poly.pdbx_strand_id
1 'polypeptide(L)'
;MIQRVNGSLAVSRALGDYDYKCVDGKGPTEQLVSPEPEVFEIARAPEDEFVVLACDGIWDVMSNEELCEFVGSRLEVYDDLERVCNSVVDTCLHKGSRDNMSVVLVCLPNAPKVSEEAKKKEADLDKYLESRVEEIMETPGEEGLPDLGHVMRSLAAENIPNLPPGGGLASKRSVIEAVYRRINPLREADGESEETEEGSTGTNLREALRQFRISHRGQYRQVLEEALSTICLLSETAEESPGAGDEAPPPESDAPGPRNAEGQLESPSPPPPENPDPPTV
;
A
#
# COMPACT_ATOMS: atom_id res chain seq x y z
N MET A 1 -11.33 20.78 -7.08
CA MET A 1 -10.45 20.89 -8.26
C MET A 1 -10.10 19.46 -8.67
N ILE A 2 -10.40 19.10 -9.92
CA ILE A 2 -10.37 17.74 -10.53
C ILE A 2 -11.12 16.66 -9.71
N GLN A 3 -10.46 15.95 -8.78
CA GLN A 3 -11.05 14.84 -7.97
C GLN A 3 -10.76 15.00 -6.46
N ARG A 4 -10.45 16.23 -6.00
CA ARG A 4 -10.04 16.49 -4.61
C ARG A 4 -10.82 17.62 -3.95
N VAL A 5 -11.23 17.40 -2.69
CA VAL A 5 -11.81 18.42 -1.79
C VAL A 5 -10.75 19.48 -1.55
N ASN A 6 -11.08 20.73 -1.93
CA ASN A 6 -10.15 21.88 -1.89
C ASN A 6 -8.79 21.63 -2.56
N GLY A 7 -8.71 20.69 -3.51
CA GLY A 7 -7.46 20.33 -4.18
C GLY A 7 -6.51 19.46 -3.36
N SER A 8 -6.89 19.04 -2.15
CA SER A 8 -6.02 18.29 -1.24
C SER A 8 -6.50 16.84 -1.02
N LEU A 9 -7.68 16.65 -0.41
CA LEU A 9 -8.14 15.31 -0.03
C LEU A 9 -8.90 14.61 -1.16
N ALA A 10 -8.57 13.35 -1.46
CA ALA A 10 -9.15 12.57 -2.56
C ALA A 10 -10.39 11.74 -2.17
N VAL A 11 -10.85 11.85 -0.92
CA VAL A 11 -12.04 11.17 -0.41
C VAL A 11 -13.05 12.19 0.12
N SER A 12 -14.34 11.88 -0.01
CA SER A 12 -15.44 12.70 0.53
C SER A 12 -15.93 12.24 1.89
N ARG A 13 -15.58 11.01 2.29
CA ARG A 13 -15.93 10.44 3.58
C ARG A 13 -14.73 9.76 4.21
N ALA A 14 -14.50 10.03 5.49
CA ALA A 14 -13.43 9.45 6.28
C ALA A 14 -13.69 9.66 7.78
N LEU A 15 -13.16 8.74 8.60
CA LEU A 15 -12.94 9.02 10.02
C LEU A 15 -11.66 9.86 10.17
N GLY A 16 -11.55 10.67 11.24
CA GLY A 16 -10.45 11.63 11.35
C GLY A 16 -10.69 12.90 10.53
N ASP A 17 -9.65 13.43 9.87
CA ASP A 17 -9.70 14.64 9.02
C ASP A 17 -10.44 15.83 9.65
N TYR A 18 -10.12 16.11 10.91
CA TYR A 18 -10.84 17.12 11.72
C TYR A 18 -10.81 18.52 11.10
N ASP A 19 -9.74 18.89 10.40
CA ASP A 19 -9.62 20.19 9.73
C ASP A 19 -10.71 20.42 8.66
N TYR A 20 -11.25 19.33 8.09
CA TYR A 20 -12.35 19.38 7.12
C TYR A 20 -13.74 19.33 7.78
N LYS A 21 -13.79 19.31 9.12
CA LYS A 21 -15.00 19.13 9.95
C LYS A 21 -15.25 20.28 10.92
N CYS A 22 -14.74 21.46 10.57
CA CYS A 22 -14.84 22.69 11.37
C CYS A 22 -15.72 23.77 10.71
N VAL A 23 -16.69 23.40 9.86
CA VAL A 23 -17.60 24.37 9.23
C VAL A 23 -18.67 24.77 10.23
N ASP A 24 -18.67 26.04 10.62
CA ASP A 24 -19.65 26.62 11.55
C ASP A 24 -21.09 26.47 11.01
N GLY A 25 -22.01 26.14 11.92
CA GLY A 25 -23.43 26.00 11.60
C GLY A 25 -23.82 24.73 10.83
N LYS A 26 -22.90 23.77 10.67
CA LYS A 26 -23.15 22.46 10.03
C LYS A 26 -23.08 21.31 11.01
N GLY A 27 -23.97 20.32 10.84
CA GLY A 27 -23.93 19.08 11.61
C GLY A 27 -22.69 18.22 11.26
N PRO A 28 -22.41 17.15 12.02
CA PRO A 28 -21.24 16.29 11.79
C PRO A 28 -21.18 15.64 10.40
N THR A 29 -22.34 15.34 9.79
CA THR A 29 -22.45 14.68 8.48
C THR A 29 -22.61 15.65 7.31
N GLU A 30 -22.65 16.96 7.60
CA GLU A 30 -22.79 18.04 6.62
C GLU A 30 -21.48 18.84 6.44
N GLN A 31 -20.38 18.31 6.98
CA GLN A 31 -19.03 18.85 6.86
C GLN A 31 -18.45 18.61 5.46
N LEU A 32 -17.28 19.19 5.15
CA LEU A 32 -16.61 18.97 3.86
C LEU A 32 -16.23 17.50 3.66
N VAL A 33 -15.92 16.80 4.75
CA VAL A 33 -15.67 15.35 4.80
C VAL A 33 -16.60 14.74 5.83
N SER A 34 -17.45 13.79 5.42
CA SER A 34 -18.43 13.17 6.31
C SER A 34 -17.88 11.91 6.99
N PRO A 35 -18.16 11.67 8.28
CA PRO A 35 -17.86 10.39 8.94
C PRO A 35 -18.95 9.32 8.70
N GLU A 36 -20.03 9.64 8.00
CA GLU A 36 -21.20 8.77 7.87
C GLU A 36 -20.94 7.59 6.93
N PRO A 37 -21.07 6.34 7.41
CA PRO A 37 -20.90 5.16 6.56
C PRO A 37 -22.11 4.98 5.63
N GLU A 38 -21.89 4.27 4.53
CA GLU A 38 -22.96 3.70 3.74
C GLU A 38 -23.14 2.23 4.14
N VAL A 39 -24.37 1.81 4.42
CA VAL A 39 -24.67 0.47 4.94
C VAL A 39 -25.72 -0.19 4.06
N PHE A 40 -25.35 -1.36 3.54
CA PHE A 40 -26.25 -2.23 2.79
C PHE A 40 -26.47 -3.53 3.55
N GLU A 41 -27.73 -3.93 3.70
CA GLU A 41 -28.10 -5.24 4.19
C GLU A 41 -28.44 -6.14 3.00
N ILE A 42 -27.66 -7.20 2.83
CA ILE A 42 -27.88 -8.19 1.77
C ILE A 42 -28.23 -9.50 2.44
N ALA A 43 -29.42 -10.02 2.15
CA ALA A 43 -29.85 -11.31 2.65
C ALA A 43 -28.94 -12.41 2.08
N ARG A 44 -28.40 -13.24 2.97
CA ARG A 44 -27.52 -14.34 2.57
C ARG A 44 -28.26 -15.36 1.71
N ALA A 45 -27.54 -15.83 0.70
CA ALA A 45 -28.04 -16.77 -0.27
C ALA A 45 -27.21 -18.07 -0.22
N PRO A 46 -27.82 -19.26 -0.37
CA PRO A 46 -27.07 -20.52 -0.38
C PRO A 46 -25.98 -20.60 -1.47
N GLU A 47 -26.13 -19.82 -2.54
CA GLU A 47 -25.16 -19.74 -3.64
C GLU A 47 -23.96 -18.86 -3.35
N ASP A 48 -23.99 -18.04 -2.28
CA ASP A 48 -22.91 -17.09 -1.96
C ASP A 48 -21.54 -17.82 -1.88
N GLU A 49 -20.58 -17.35 -2.68
CA GLU A 49 -19.28 -18.00 -2.84
C GLU A 49 -18.22 -17.40 -1.91
N PHE A 50 -17.93 -16.11 -2.04
CA PHE A 50 -16.93 -15.41 -1.25
C PHE A 50 -17.15 -13.90 -1.22
N VAL A 51 -16.48 -13.21 -0.30
CA VAL A 51 -16.44 -11.75 -0.19
C VAL A 51 -14.99 -11.29 -0.23
N VAL A 52 -14.72 -10.23 -1.00
CA VAL A 52 -13.42 -9.57 -1.07
C VAL A 52 -13.55 -8.16 -0.49
N LEU A 53 -12.67 -7.82 0.43
CA LEU A 53 -12.47 -6.45 0.91
C LEU A 53 -11.05 -6.03 0.54
N ALA A 54 -10.88 -4.86 -0.09
CA ALA A 54 -9.57 -4.34 -0.43
C ALA A 54 -9.55 -2.81 -0.45
N CYS A 55 -8.37 -2.22 -0.28
CA CYS A 55 -8.16 -0.78 -0.50
C CYS A 55 -8.02 -0.43 -2.00
N ASP A 56 -8.01 0.87 -2.29
CA ASP A 56 -7.81 1.44 -3.62
C ASP A 56 -6.55 0.94 -4.33
N GLY A 57 -5.46 0.67 -3.59
CA GLY A 57 -4.26 0.06 -4.17
C GLY A 57 -4.49 -1.25 -4.95
N ILE A 58 -5.59 -1.97 -4.69
CA ILE A 58 -6.04 -3.12 -5.50
C ILE A 58 -7.02 -2.68 -6.60
N TRP A 59 -8.04 -1.90 -6.23
CA TRP A 59 -9.13 -1.50 -7.14
C TRP A 59 -8.71 -0.50 -8.23
N ASP A 60 -7.60 0.21 -8.05
CA ASP A 60 -7.05 1.13 -9.04
C ASP A 60 -6.54 0.40 -10.30
N VAL A 61 -6.23 -0.89 -10.18
CA VAL A 61 -5.63 -1.69 -11.26
C VAL A 61 -6.42 -2.96 -11.64
N MET A 62 -7.47 -3.27 -10.90
CA MET A 62 -8.38 -4.40 -11.20
C MET A 62 -9.83 -4.00 -10.99
N SER A 63 -10.68 -4.30 -11.98
CA SER A 63 -12.13 -4.11 -11.85
C SER A 63 -12.77 -5.14 -10.90
N ASN A 64 -14.01 -4.89 -10.50
CA ASN A 64 -14.81 -5.83 -9.70
C ASN A 64 -14.86 -7.22 -10.35
N GLU A 65 -15.16 -7.28 -11.63
CA GLU A 65 -15.27 -8.51 -12.41
C GLU A 65 -13.91 -9.19 -12.57
N GLU A 66 -12.88 -8.43 -12.94
CA GLU A 66 -11.52 -8.97 -13.09
C GLU A 66 -11.02 -9.61 -11.80
N LEU A 67 -11.23 -8.94 -10.65
CA LEU A 67 -10.78 -9.47 -9.37
C LEU A 67 -11.61 -10.68 -8.93
N CYS A 68 -12.92 -10.66 -9.15
CA CYS A 68 -13.80 -11.78 -8.83
C CYS A 68 -13.43 -13.04 -9.63
N GLU A 69 -13.27 -12.90 -10.95
CA GLU A 69 -12.85 -14.00 -11.82
C GLU A 69 -11.44 -14.51 -11.46
N PHE A 70 -10.52 -13.59 -11.16
CA PHE A 70 -9.18 -13.95 -10.78
C PHE A 70 -9.17 -14.76 -9.47
N VAL A 71 -9.82 -14.26 -8.41
CA VAL A 71 -9.94 -14.95 -7.12
C VAL A 71 -10.60 -16.31 -7.29
N GLY A 72 -11.70 -16.40 -8.04
CA GLY A 72 -12.35 -17.67 -8.36
C GLY A 72 -11.39 -18.66 -9.00
N SER A 73 -10.63 -18.23 -10.02
CA SER A 73 -9.63 -19.08 -10.69
C SER A 73 -8.49 -19.52 -9.76
N ARG A 74 -8.13 -18.72 -8.75
CA ARG A 74 -7.08 -19.06 -7.79
C ARG A 74 -7.59 -20.04 -6.73
N LEU A 75 -8.84 -19.92 -6.30
CA LEU A 75 -9.51 -20.85 -5.38
C LEU A 75 -9.70 -22.26 -5.99
N GLU A 76 -9.80 -22.36 -7.31
CA GLU A 76 -9.81 -23.65 -8.01
C GLU A 76 -8.43 -24.34 -8.04
N VAL A 77 -7.35 -23.61 -7.77
CA VAL A 77 -5.98 -24.13 -7.80
C VAL A 77 -5.43 -24.34 -6.39
N TYR A 78 -5.72 -23.42 -5.47
CA TYR A 78 -5.16 -23.36 -4.12
C TYR A 78 -6.27 -23.41 -3.06
N ASP A 79 -6.06 -24.20 -2.01
CA ASP A 79 -6.88 -24.25 -0.80
C ASP A 79 -6.43 -23.22 0.26
N ASP A 80 -5.20 -22.74 0.15
CA ASP A 80 -4.62 -21.72 1.02
C ASP A 80 -5.06 -20.30 0.64
N LEU A 81 -5.91 -19.70 1.47
CA LEU A 81 -6.42 -18.33 1.27
C LEU A 81 -5.32 -17.27 1.36
N GLU A 82 -4.29 -17.46 2.18
CA GLU A 82 -3.17 -16.51 2.25
C GLU A 82 -2.44 -16.48 0.91
N ARG A 83 -2.27 -17.64 0.28
CA ARG A 83 -1.68 -17.74 -1.07
C ARG A 83 -2.53 -17.07 -2.14
N VAL A 84 -3.86 -17.18 -2.06
CA VAL A 84 -4.77 -16.48 -2.98
C VAL A 84 -4.66 -14.97 -2.79
N CYS A 85 -4.69 -14.48 -1.56
CA CYS A 85 -4.51 -13.07 -1.24
C CYS A 85 -3.15 -12.53 -1.72
N ASN A 86 -2.06 -13.26 -1.48
CA ASN A 86 -0.73 -12.89 -1.98
C ASN A 86 -0.70 -12.82 -3.51
N SER A 87 -1.37 -13.76 -4.18
CA SER A 87 -1.48 -13.75 -5.65
C SER A 87 -2.19 -12.48 -6.16
N VAL A 88 -3.23 -12.00 -5.45
CA VAL A 88 -3.92 -10.74 -5.77
C VAL A 88 -2.97 -9.54 -5.62
N VAL A 89 -2.28 -9.45 -4.48
CA VAL A 89 -1.37 -8.34 -4.18
C VAL A 89 -0.22 -8.29 -5.19
N ASP A 90 0.44 -9.42 -5.45
CA ASP A 90 1.54 -9.51 -6.42
C ASP A 90 1.05 -9.16 -7.84
N THR A 91 -0.14 -9.62 -8.22
CA THR A 91 -0.73 -9.29 -9.52
C THR A 91 -0.98 -7.79 -9.66
N CYS A 92 -1.52 -7.14 -8.64
CA CYS A 92 -1.78 -5.70 -8.65
C CYS A 92 -0.49 -4.89 -8.69
N LEU A 93 0.55 -5.31 -7.95
CA LEU A 93 1.90 -4.75 -8.04
C LEU A 93 2.42 -4.82 -9.48
N HIS A 94 2.30 -5.97 -10.12
CA HIS A 94 2.76 -6.19 -11.49
C HIS A 94 1.93 -5.48 -12.56
N LYS A 95 0.66 -5.17 -12.26
CA LYS A 95 -0.20 -4.29 -13.08
C LYS A 95 0.12 -2.81 -12.90
N GLY A 96 1.01 -2.45 -11.97
CA GLY A 96 1.53 -1.10 -11.80
C GLY A 96 1.01 -0.35 -10.58
N SER A 97 0.32 -1.02 -9.65
CA SER A 97 -0.03 -0.41 -8.38
C SER A 97 1.24 -0.04 -7.61
N ARG A 98 1.26 1.18 -7.07
CA ARG A 98 2.38 1.71 -6.27
C ARG A 98 1.94 2.14 -4.88
N ASP A 99 0.70 1.83 -4.50
CA ASP A 99 0.13 2.16 -3.21
C ASP A 99 0.31 1.01 -2.21
N ASN A 100 -0.04 1.26 -0.95
CA ASN A 100 -0.28 0.22 0.02
C ASN A 100 -1.44 -0.67 -0.45
N MET A 101 -1.25 -1.98 -0.34
CA MET A 101 -2.23 -2.97 -0.75
C MET A 101 -2.58 -3.84 0.44
N SER A 102 -3.88 -3.97 0.71
CA SER A 102 -4.43 -4.84 1.72
C SER A 102 -5.69 -5.49 1.15
N VAL A 103 -5.82 -6.79 1.35
CA VAL A 103 -6.96 -7.58 0.89
C VAL A 103 -7.37 -8.57 1.98
N VAL A 104 -8.68 -8.74 2.17
CA VAL A 104 -9.28 -9.77 3.01
C VAL A 104 -10.21 -10.59 2.13
N LEU A 105 -10.01 -11.91 2.15
CA LEU A 105 -10.84 -12.87 1.45
C LEU A 105 -11.62 -13.70 2.47
N VAL A 106 -12.94 -13.70 2.36
CA VAL A 106 -13.84 -14.50 3.20
C VAL A 106 -14.56 -15.51 2.31
N CYS A 107 -14.20 -16.79 2.43
CA CYS A 107 -14.88 -17.86 1.71
C CYS A 107 -16.12 -18.34 2.46
N LEU A 108 -17.22 -18.46 1.73
CA LEU A 108 -18.48 -19.01 2.20
C LEU A 108 -18.58 -20.50 1.81
N PRO A 109 -19.59 -21.26 2.29
CA PRO A 109 -19.65 -22.70 2.06
C PRO A 109 -19.58 -23.10 0.57
N ASN A 110 -20.20 -22.30 -0.30
CA ASN A 110 -20.26 -22.54 -1.74
C ASN A 110 -19.06 -21.97 -2.52
N ALA A 111 -18.00 -21.48 -1.84
CA ALA A 111 -16.78 -21.03 -2.52
C ALA A 111 -16.23 -22.11 -3.47
N PRO A 112 -15.66 -21.71 -4.63
CA PRO A 112 -14.99 -22.62 -5.55
C PRO A 112 -14.02 -23.54 -4.81
N LYS A 113 -14.01 -24.81 -5.20
CA LYS A 113 -13.15 -25.83 -4.62
C LYS A 113 -12.03 -26.14 -5.59
N VAL A 114 -10.92 -26.59 -5.01
CA VAL A 114 -9.78 -27.05 -5.75
C VAL A 114 -10.17 -28.16 -6.73
N SER A 115 -9.84 -27.96 -8.01
CA SER A 115 -10.06 -28.91 -9.11
C SER A 115 -8.71 -29.44 -9.61
N GLU A 116 -8.63 -30.75 -9.84
CA GLU A 116 -7.42 -31.37 -10.40
C GLU A 116 -7.19 -30.94 -11.85
N GLU A 117 -8.27 -30.66 -12.60
CA GLU A 117 -8.19 -30.09 -13.94
C GLU A 117 -7.60 -28.68 -13.92
N ALA A 118 -7.99 -27.84 -12.96
CA ALA A 118 -7.47 -26.48 -12.81
C ALA A 118 -5.98 -26.48 -12.42
N LYS A 119 -5.59 -27.31 -11.45
CA LYS A 119 -4.17 -27.53 -11.09
C LYS A 119 -3.34 -27.98 -12.28
N LYS A 120 -3.86 -28.93 -13.06
CA LYS A 120 -3.16 -29.44 -14.24
C LYS A 120 -2.96 -28.33 -15.28
N LYS A 121 -4.01 -27.54 -15.57
CA LYS A 121 -3.91 -26.38 -16.48
C LYS A 121 -2.90 -25.34 -15.99
N GLU A 122 -2.87 -25.06 -14.69
CA GLU A 122 -1.89 -24.15 -14.09
C GLU A 122 -0.46 -24.67 -14.29
N ALA A 123 -0.21 -25.95 -14.00
CA ALA A 123 1.10 -26.57 -14.16
C ALA A 123 1.55 -26.64 -15.64
N ASP A 124 0.61 -26.93 -16.55
CA ASP A 124 0.87 -26.95 -18.00
C ASP A 124 1.22 -25.54 -18.51
N LEU A 125 0.51 -24.50 -18.02
CA LEU A 125 0.81 -23.10 -18.33
C LEU A 125 2.18 -22.68 -17.78
N ASP A 126 2.49 -23.04 -16.53
CA ASP A 126 3.78 -22.74 -15.92
C ASP A 126 4.90 -23.31 -16.78
N LYS A 127 4.84 -24.61 -17.08
CA LYS A 127 5.83 -25.28 -17.92
C LYS A 127 5.96 -24.64 -19.32
N TYR A 128 4.85 -24.21 -19.91
CA TYR A 128 4.86 -23.48 -21.17
C TYR A 128 5.64 -22.16 -21.03
N LEU A 129 5.34 -21.36 -20.01
CA LEU A 129 6.03 -20.10 -19.74
C LEU A 129 7.52 -20.31 -19.45
N GLU A 130 7.89 -21.34 -18.67
CA GLU A 130 9.30 -21.68 -18.43
C GLU A 130 10.04 -21.94 -19.75
N SER A 131 9.45 -22.75 -20.63
CA SER A 131 10.04 -23.09 -21.94
C SER A 131 10.16 -21.86 -22.84
N ARG A 132 9.13 -21.00 -22.88
CA ARG A 132 9.16 -19.76 -23.65
C ARG A 132 10.22 -18.79 -23.16
N VAL A 133 10.38 -18.64 -21.85
CA VAL A 133 11.43 -17.79 -21.27
C VAL A 133 12.81 -18.33 -21.64
N GLU A 134 13.04 -19.64 -21.56
CA GLU A 134 14.29 -20.26 -22.00
C GLU A 134 14.61 -19.96 -23.47
N GLU A 135 13.64 -20.13 -24.37
CA GLU A 135 13.80 -19.82 -25.81
C GLU A 135 14.11 -18.35 -26.08
N ILE A 136 13.44 -17.42 -25.38
CA ILE A 136 13.70 -15.97 -25.51
C ILE A 136 15.12 -15.64 -25.03
N MET A 137 15.60 -16.30 -23.98
CA MET A 137 16.94 -16.08 -23.43
C MET A 137 18.06 -16.70 -24.29
N GLU A 138 17.76 -17.74 -25.06
CA GLU A 138 18.72 -18.38 -25.99
C GLU A 138 18.95 -17.59 -27.29
N THR A 139 18.10 -16.61 -27.60
CA THR A 139 18.21 -15.77 -28.80
C THR A 139 18.78 -14.40 -28.42
N PRO A 140 20.11 -14.24 -28.28
CA PRO A 140 20.70 -12.95 -27.94
C PRO A 140 20.42 -11.96 -29.07
N GLY A 141 19.86 -10.80 -28.70
CA GLY A 141 19.76 -9.66 -29.61
C GLY A 141 21.14 -9.05 -29.88
N GLU A 142 21.19 -8.09 -30.80
CA GLU A 142 22.43 -7.36 -31.13
C GLU A 142 23.06 -6.62 -29.91
N GLU A 143 22.29 -6.39 -28.84
CA GLU A 143 22.68 -5.70 -27.60
C GLU A 143 22.98 -6.64 -26.40
N GLY A 144 23.01 -7.96 -26.61
CA GLY A 144 23.29 -8.95 -25.56
C GLY A 144 22.05 -9.66 -25.00
N LEU A 145 22.15 -10.21 -23.78
CA LEU A 145 21.04 -10.93 -23.14
C LEU A 145 19.86 -9.97 -22.87
N PRO A 146 18.61 -10.36 -23.17
CA PRO A 146 17.44 -9.52 -22.91
C PRO A 146 17.23 -9.32 -21.40
N ASP A 147 16.73 -8.15 -21.01
CA ASP A 147 16.30 -7.89 -19.63
C ASP A 147 14.90 -8.46 -19.36
N LEU A 148 14.50 -8.52 -18.08
CA LEU A 148 13.16 -9.03 -17.69
C LEU A 148 12.03 -8.21 -18.35
N GLY A 149 12.22 -6.91 -18.55
CA GLY A 149 11.24 -6.06 -19.22
C GLY A 149 11.03 -6.44 -20.69
N HIS A 150 12.10 -6.79 -21.39
CA HIS A 150 12.07 -7.29 -22.75
C HIS A 150 11.41 -8.66 -22.81
N VAL A 151 11.76 -9.60 -21.92
CA VAL A 151 11.11 -10.91 -21.83
C VAL A 151 9.60 -10.76 -21.62
N MET A 152 9.17 -9.90 -20.68
CA MET A 152 7.75 -9.65 -20.43
C MET A 152 7.04 -9.02 -21.65
N ARG A 153 7.69 -8.10 -22.38
CA ARG A 153 7.12 -7.52 -23.61
C ARG A 153 7.00 -8.56 -24.73
N SER A 154 7.99 -9.43 -24.88
CA SER A 154 7.96 -10.50 -25.87
C SER A 154 6.85 -11.50 -25.58
N LEU A 155 6.71 -11.94 -24.32
CA LEU A 155 5.60 -12.80 -23.90
C LEU A 155 4.23 -12.12 -24.04
N ALA A 156 4.14 -10.81 -23.77
CA ALA A 156 2.88 -10.06 -23.93
C ALA A 156 2.48 -9.88 -25.40
N ALA A 157 3.43 -9.91 -26.34
CA ALA A 157 3.16 -9.89 -27.77
C ALA A 157 2.70 -11.26 -28.31
N GLU A 158 2.96 -12.34 -27.57
CA GLU A 158 2.47 -13.68 -27.88
C GLU A 158 1.03 -13.88 -27.40
N ASN A 159 0.22 -14.61 -28.16
CA ASN A 159 -1.13 -14.98 -27.74
C ASN A 159 -1.08 -16.24 -26.86
N ILE A 160 -0.67 -16.07 -25.60
CA ILE A 160 -0.51 -17.16 -24.64
C ILE A 160 -1.90 -17.64 -24.18
N PRO A 161 -2.28 -18.91 -24.43
CA PRO A 161 -3.59 -19.42 -24.05
C PRO A 161 -3.68 -19.67 -22.54
N ASN A 162 -4.90 -19.65 -22.00
CA ASN A 162 -5.23 -20.05 -20.63
C ASN A 162 -4.57 -19.21 -19.50
N LEU A 163 -4.19 -17.96 -19.76
CA LEU A 163 -3.78 -17.06 -18.69
C LEU A 163 -4.92 -16.88 -17.66
N PRO A 164 -4.60 -16.67 -16.36
CA PRO A 164 -5.63 -16.46 -15.34
C PRO A 164 -6.53 -15.28 -15.71
N PRO A 165 -7.87 -15.44 -15.65
CA PRO A 165 -8.81 -14.37 -15.98
C PRO A 165 -8.63 -13.19 -15.01
N GLY A 166 -8.79 -11.96 -15.50
CA GLY A 166 -8.51 -10.71 -14.78
C GLY A 166 -7.03 -10.43 -14.50
N GLY A 167 -6.25 -11.45 -14.09
CA GLY A 167 -4.83 -11.32 -13.76
C GLY A 167 -3.90 -11.25 -14.97
N GLY A 168 -4.20 -11.98 -16.04
CA GLY A 168 -3.41 -12.02 -17.28
C GLY A 168 -1.95 -12.41 -17.04
N LEU A 169 -1.04 -11.90 -17.89
CA LEU A 169 0.39 -12.18 -17.79
C LEU A 169 1.02 -11.62 -16.50
N ALA A 170 0.48 -10.52 -15.96
CA ALA A 170 0.97 -9.91 -14.72
C ALA A 170 0.89 -10.88 -13.53
N SER A 171 -0.16 -11.70 -13.47
CA SER A 171 -0.32 -12.73 -12.43
C SER A 171 0.70 -13.88 -12.52
N LYS A 172 1.35 -14.06 -13.67
CA LYS A 172 2.35 -15.10 -13.91
C LYS A 172 3.79 -14.56 -13.88
N ARG A 173 3.97 -13.27 -13.58
CA ARG A 173 5.29 -12.64 -13.56
C ARG A 173 6.24 -13.28 -12.55
N SER A 174 5.76 -13.73 -11.38
CA SER A 174 6.62 -14.41 -10.40
C SER A 174 7.22 -15.72 -10.93
N VAL A 175 6.46 -16.48 -11.73
CA VAL A 175 6.94 -17.70 -12.41
C VAL A 175 7.99 -17.34 -13.46
N ILE A 176 7.69 -16.36 -14.31
CA ILE A 176 8.59 -15.87 -15.37
C ILE A 176 9.91 -15.35 -14.77
N GLU A 177 9.81 -14.56 -13.71
CA GLU A 177 10.95 -13.97 -13.02
C GLU A 177 11.82 -15.02 -12.32
N ALA A 178 11.21 -16.05 -11.71
CA ALA A 178 11.97 -17.16 -11.12
C ALA A 178 12.81 -17.90 -12.17
N VAL A 179 12.27 -18.14 -13.36
CA VAL A 179 12.99 -18.78 -14.48
C VAL A 179 14.08 -17.85 -15.01
N TYR A 180 13.75 -16.57 -15.23
CA TYR A 180 14.70 -15.57 -15.69
C TYR A 180 15.91 -15.48 -14.74
N ARG A 181 15.68 -15.42 -13.42
CA ARG A 181 16.74 -15.39 -12.40
C ARG A 181 17.58 -16.67 -12.36
N ARG A 182 16.95 -17.83 -12.61
CA ARG A 182 17.66 -19.12 -12.71
C ARG A 182 18.64 -19.13 -13.90
N ILE A 183 18.25 -18.53 -15.03
CA ILE A 183 19.06 -18.46 -16.26
C ILE A 183 20.10 -17.34 -16.18
N ASN A 184 19.76 -16.21 -15.58
CA ASN A 184 20.60 -15.01 -15.52
C ASN A 184 20.85 -14.53 -14.06
N PRO A 185 21.58 -15.30 -13.24
CA PRO A 185 21.76 -15.00 -11.81
C PRO A 185 22.69 -13.81 -11.52
N LEU A 186 23.46 -13.31 -12.51
CA LEU A 186 24.55 -12.34 -12.29
C LEU A 186 24.20 -10.89 -12.65
N ARG A 187 23.06 -10.62 -13.31
CA ARG A 187 22.78 -9.29 -13.89
C ARG A 187 22.09 -8.30 -12.96
N GLU A 188 21.69 -8.68 -11.75
CA GLU A 188 21.11 -7.72 -10.78
C GLU A 188 22.15 -6.84 -10.06
N ALA A 189 23.46 -7.07 -10.23
CA ALA A 189 24.46 -6.13 -9.71
C ALA A 189 24.47 -4.78 -10.47
N ASP A 190 23.97 -4.75 -11.71
CA ASP A 190 24.08 -3.58 -12.60
C ASP A 190 22.71 -2.90 -12.86
N GLY A 191 21.64 -3.34 -12.19
CA GLY A 191 20.25 -2.98 -12.50
C GLY A 191 19.50 -2.21 -11.42
N GLU A 192 20.13 -1.87 -10.29
CA GLU A 192 19.59 -0.85 -9.40
C GLU A 192 19.83 0.50 -10.09
N SER A 193 18.74 1.11 -10.55
CA SER A 193 18.66 2.51 -10.96
C SER A 193 19.56 3.40 -10.11
N GLU A 194 20.24 4.35 -10.74
CA GLU A 194 21.03 5.43 -10.12
C GLU A 194 20.27 6.15 -8.98
N GLU A 195 20.18 5.50 -7.83
CA GLU A 195 20.07 6.12 -6.53
C GLU A 195 21.49 6.13 -5.98
N THR A 196 21.93 7.34 -5.71
CA THR A 196 23.28 7.73 -5.32
C THR A 196 23.82 6.82 -4.21
N GLU A 197 25.09 6.42 -4.35
CA GLU A 197 25.85 5.61 -3.41
C GLU A 197 25.45 5.76 -1.92
N GLU A 198 24.74 4.77 -1.38
CA GLU A 198 24.85 4.43 0.04
C GLU A 198 25.15 2.93 0.16
N GLY A 199 26.41 2.63 0.44
CA GLY A 199 26.97 1.29 0.38
C GLY A 199 26.33 0.27 1.35
N SER A 200 26.74 -0.98 1.15
CA SER A 200 26.70 -2.22 1.97
C SER A 200 25.94 -2.26 3.32
N THR A 201 25.83 -1.17 4.05
CA THR A 201 24.99 -0.97 5.23
C THR A 201 23.48 -1.00 4.95
N GLY A 202 23.01 -0.46 3.83
CA GLY A 202 21.57 -0.38 3.51
C GLY A 202 20.92 -1.74 3.25
N THR A 203 21.63 -2.63 2.55
CA THR A 203 21.18 -4.01 2.27
C THR A 203 21.13 -4.85 3.54
N ASN A 204 22.13 -4.71 4.43
CA ASN A 204 22.17 -5.37 5.73
C ASN A 204 21.01 -4.93 6.66
N LEU A 205 20.64 -3.64 6.64
CA LEU A 205 19.53 -3.14 7.45
C LEU A 205 18.18 -3.69 6.96
N ARG A 206 17.97 -3.77 5.65
CA ARG A 206 16.74 -4.33 5.07
C ARG A 206 16.57 -5.82 5.41
N GLU A 207 17.64 -6.61 5.31
CA GLU A 207 17.64 -8.02 5.68
C GLU A 207 17.37 -8.21 7.19
N ALA A 208 18.00 -7.37 8.02
CA ALA A 208 17.79 -7.38 9.48
C ALA A 208 16.34 -7.02 9.85
N LEU A 209 15.77 -5.99 9.23
CA LEU A 209 14.38 -5.58 9.45
C LEU A 209 13.39 -6.66 8.99
N ARG A 210 13.68 -7.35 7.88
CA ARG A 210 12.89 -8.48 7.39
C ARG A 210 12.91 -9.65 8.39
N GLN A 211 14.08 -10.04 8.88
CA GLN A 211 14.23 -11.11 9.87
C GLN A 211 13.57 -10.74 11.20
N PHE A 212 13.69 -9.48 11.64
CA PHE A 212 13.01 -8.97 12.81
C PHE A 212 11.49 -9.06 12.68
N ARG A 213 10.94 -8.66 11.53
CA ARG A 213 9.50 -8.77 11.23
C ARG A 213 9.00 -10.22 11.26
N ILE A 214 9.79 -11.16 10.76
CA ILE A 214 9.44 -12.59 10.76
C ILE A 214 9.46 -13.14 12.20
N SER A 215 10.53 -12.86 12.94
CA SER A 215 10.76 -13.40 14.29
C SER A 215 9.79 -12.86 15.34
N HIS A 216 9.27 -11.64 15.17
CA HIS A 216 8.40 -10.96 16.15
C HIS A 216 6.97 -10.77 15.65
N ARG A 217 6.53 -11.52 14.63
CA ARG A 217 5.18 -11.43 14.06
C ARG A 217 4.13 -11.66 15.15
N GLY A 218 3.31 -10.64 15.42
CA GLY A 218 2.24 -10.68 16.43
C GLY A 218 2.68 -10.33 17.85
N GLN A 219 3.97 -10.03 18.07
CA GLN A 219 4.53 -9.66 19.38
C GLN A 219 5.15 -8.25 19.38
N TYR A 220 4.93 -7.46 18.33
CA TYR A 220 5.54 -6.13 18.15
C TYR A 220 5.33 -5.18 19.33
N ARG A 221 4.20 -5.30 20.04
CA ARG A 221 3.92 -4.52 21.24
C ARG A 221 4.93 -4.79 22.35
N GLN A 222 5.23 -6.05 22.65
CA GLN A 222 6.19 -6.42 23.70
C GLN A 222 7.60 -5.96 23.33
N VAL A 223 7.98 -6.12 22.07
CA VAL A 223 9.30 -5.69 21.60
C VAL A 223 9.46 -4.16 21.68
N LEU A 224 8.38 -3.41 21.38
CA LEU A 224 8.39 -1.96 21.52
C LEU A 224 8.47 -1.54 23.00
N GLU A 225 7.71 -2.20 23.88
CA GLU A 225 7.74 -1.94 25.33
C GLU A 225 9.12 -2.24 25.94
N GLU A 226 9.80 -3.32 25.51
CA GLU A 226 11.16 -3.66 25.94
C GLU A 226 12.21 -2.67 25.39
N ALA A 227 12.11 -2.28 24.12
CA ALA A 227 13.02 -1.31 23.52
C ALA A 227 12.90 0.07 24.18
N LEU A 228 11.66 0.53 24.43
CA LEU A 228 11.40 1.79 25.14
C LEU A 228 11.92 1.74 26.58
N SER A 229 11.73 0.62 27.28
CA SER A 229 12.27 0.44 28.64
C SER A 229 13.79 0.51 28.67
N THR A 230 14.45 -0.08 27.67
CA THR A 230 15.92 -0.04 27.53
C THR A 230 16.42 1.38 27.26
N ILE A 231 15.73 2.14 26.41
CA ILE A 231 16.10 3.54 26.11
C ILE A 231 15.90 4.44 27.33
N CYS A 232 14.80 4.27 28.08
CA CYS A 232 14.58 5.01 29.33
C CYS A 232 15.69 4.73 30.35
N LEU A 233 16.07 3.45 30.54
CA LEU A 233 17.17 3.07 31.44
C LEU A 233 18.52 3.68 31.00
N LEU A 234 18.79 3.72 29.70
CA LEU A 234 20.00 4.37 29.17
C LEU A 234 20.01 5.88 29.42
N SER A 235 18.84 6.53 29.35
CA SER A 235 18.71 7.95 29.66
C SER A 235 18.90 8.28 31.15
N GLU A 236 18.45 7.39 32.04
CA GLU A 236 18.64 7.53 33.49
C GLU A 236 20.11 7.34 33.89
N THR A 237 20.84 6.45 33.22
CA THR A 237 22.28 6.25 33.47
C THR A 237 23.17 7.37 32.92
N ALA A 238 22.66 8.20 32.00
CA ALA A 238 23.40 9.34 31.45
C ALA A 238 23.36 10.57 32.37
N GLU A 239 22.38 10.66 33.28
CA GLU A 239 22.26 11.77 34.24
C GLU A 239 23.03 11.55 35.54
N GLU A 240 23.50 10.33 35.83
CA GLU A 240 24.34 10.03 37.00
C GLU A 240 25.83 9.88 36.64
N SER A 241 26.49 10.97 36.25
CA SER A 241 27.96 11.07 36.35
C SER A 241 28.40 12.46 36.82
N PRO A 242 29.17 12.59 37.92
CA PRO A 242 29.56 13.90 38.45
C PRO A 242 30.88 14.41 37.83
N GLY A 243 30.78 15.55 37.15
CA GLY A 243 31.74 16.66 37.10
C GLY A 243 33.19 16.44 36.65
N ALA A 244 33.56 17.05 35.52
CA ALA A 244 34.85 17.74 35.32
C ALA A 244 34.62 18.88 34.32
N GLY A 245 34.94 20.11 34.75
CA GLY A 245 34.62 21.33 34.02
C GLY A 245 35.46 21.56 32.77
N ASP A 246 34.88 22.32 31.85
CA ASP A 246 35.64 23.23 31.00
C ASP A 246 34.76 24.45 30.67
N GLU A 247 35.35 25.64 30.80
CA GLU A 247 34.72 26.92 30.52
C GLU A 247 34.45 27.08 29.03
N ALA A 248 33.23 27.48 28.67
CA ALA A 248 32.92 28.07 27.36
C ALA A 248 32.06 29.33 27.56
N PRO A 249 32.29 30.40 26.76
CA PRO A 249 31.81 31.74 27.04
C PRO A 249 30.30 31.90 26.77
N PRO A 250 29.65 32.92 27.37
CA PRO A 250 28.19 33.06 27.27
C PRO A 250 27.78 33.54 25.88
N PRO A 251 26.67 33.02 25.32
CA PRO A 251 26.06 33.61 24.13
C PRO A 251 25.32 34.91 24.48
N GLU A 252 25.35 35.81 23.51
CA GLU A 252 24.93 37.20 23.57
C GLU A 252 23.46 37.40 23.98
N SER A 253 23.25 38.44 24.77
CA SER A 253 21.95 38.98 25.15
C SER A 253 21.30 39.70 23.96
N ASP A 254 20.21 39.16 23.45
CA ASP A 254 19.23 39.93 22.66
C ASP A 254 17.85 39.81 23.31
N ALA A 255 17.62 40.68 24.29
CA ALA A 255 16.28 40.96 24.80
C ALA A 255 15.73 42.19 24.05
N PRO A 256 14.58 42.12 23.38
CA PRO A 256 13.82 43.31 23.07
C PRO A 256 13.06 43.74 24.34
N GLY A 257 13.41 44.92 24.85
CA GLY A 257 12.76 45.56 25.99
C GLY A 257 11.27 45.87 25.77
N PRO A 258 10.55 46.22 26.86
CA PRO A 258 9.11 46.36 26.84
C PRO A 258 8.72 47.64 26.09
N ARG A 259 7.84 47.54 25.09
CA ARG A 259 7.12 48.70 24.54
C ARG A 259 5.72 48.73 25.14
N ASN A 260 5.50 49.74 25.97
CA ASN A 260 4.18 50.25 26.29
C ASN A 260 3.49 50.71 24.99
N ALA A 261 2.27 50.23 24.77
CA ALA A 261 1.31 50.89 23.91
C ALA A 261 -0.09 50.60 24.47
N GLU A 262 -0.61 51.58 25.20
CA GLU A 262 -2.04 51.73 25.43
C GLU A 262 -2.75 51.83 24.06
N GLY A 263 -3.70 50.95 23.81
CA GLY A 263 -4.49 50.91 22.59
C GLY A 263 -5.85 50.31 22.89
N GLN A 264 -6.89 51.13 22.75
CA GLN A 264 -8.27 50.94 23.18
C GLN A 264 -8.92 49.64 22.67
N LEU A 265 -9.68 48.97 23.54
CA LEU A 265 -10.69 47.97 23.16
C LEU A 265 -11.82 48.68 22.40
N GLU A 266 -12.01 48.36 21.13
CA GLU A 266 -13.28 48.56 20.44
C GLU A 266 -14.12 47.27 20.51
N SER A 267 -15.31 47.40 21.07
CA SER A 267 -16.36 46.38 21.10
C SER A 267 -17.00 46.18 19.71
N PRO A 268 -17.35 44.95 19.31
CA PRO A 268 -17.98 44.71 18.01
C PRO A 268 -19.43 45.22 17.97
N SER A 269 -19.76 45.96 16.90
CA SER A 269 -21.11 46.44 16.59
C SER A 269 -22.07 45.29 16.22
N PRO A 270 -23.36 45.39 16.56
CA PRO A 270 -24.35 44.34 16.25
C PRO A 270 -24.70 44.29 14.74
N PRO A 271 -25.11 43.12 14.21
CA PRO A 271 -25.49 42.97 12.81
C PRO A 271 -26.85 43.66 12.49
N PRO A 272 -27.06 44.09 11.24
CA PRO A 272 -28.32 44.70 10.78
C PRO A 272 -29.46 43.65 10.69
N PRO A 273 -30.74 44.09 10.75
CA PRO A 273 -31.89 43.19 10.78
C PRO A 273 -32.14 42.47 9.44
N GLU A 274 -32.55 41.20 9.53
CA GLU A 274 -32.97 40.34 8.42
C GLU A 274 -34.20 40.91 7.67
N ASN A 275 -34.14 40.89 6.34
CA ASN A 275 -35.32 41.10 5.49
C ASN A 275 -36.09 39.77 5.34
N PRO A 276 -37.43 39.77 5.36
CA PRO A 276 -38.22 38.55 5.24
C PRO A 276 -38.18 37.98 3.82
N ASP A 277 -38.08 36.65 3.72
CA ASP A 277 -38.15 35.91 2.46
C ASP A 277 -39.51 36.09 1.75
N PRO A 278 -39.52 36.18 0.40
CA PRO A 278 -40.76 36.16 -0.38
C PRO A 278 -41.36 34.73 -0.45
N PRO A 279 -42.69 34.60 -0.64
CA PRO A 279 -43.38 33.33 -0.53
C PRO A 279 -43.02 32.37 -1.67
N THR A 280 -42.90 31.09 -1.28
CA THR A 280 -42.71 29.93 -2.16
C THR A 280 -43.90 29.75 -3.11
N VAL A 281 -43.61 29.52 -4.40
CA VAL A 281 -44.50 28.88 -5.38
C VAL A 281 -43.70 27.81 -6.11
#